data_AF-R7HPV6-F1
#
_entry.id   AF-R7HPV6-F1
#
_cell.length_a   1.000
_cell.length_b   1.000
_cell.length_c   1.000
_cell.angle_alpha   90.00
_cell.angle_beta   90.00
_cell.angle_gamma   90.00
#
_symmetry.space_group_name_H-M   'P 1'
#
loop_
_entity.id
_entity.type
_entity.pdbx_description
1 polymer ?
#
loop_
_entity_poly.entity_id
_entity_poly.type
_entity_poly.pdbx_seq_one_letter_code
_entity_poly.pdbx_strand_id
1 'polypeptide(L)'
;MRRFLAFITIAMLALTANAQQSPTNTDAVRSKLTMRGYKAFYDVNYLFTIYPSDTDTGNSLGFSTSHGFQFNNHLYFGGGIGFNSFFCDGTTRLVVPIFGELRCNFLNRRTTPFVCGRYGYGFGKIHGSYDSLVLGMRLALKNNHSLTAGVEYSVQLDIGDNDYSQTNIGFRLGYEF
;
A
#
# COMPACT_ATOMS: atom_id res chain seq x y z
N MET A 1 -16.42 4.16 -10.83
CA MET A 1 -15.97 3.35 -11.99
C MET A 1 -14.65 3.83 -12.64
N ARG A 2 -14.45 5.13 -12.90
CA ARG A 2 -13.20 5.63 -13.55
C ARG A 2 -11.91 5.39 -12.74
N ARG A 3 -11.96 5.45 -11.40
CA ARG A 3 -10.81 5.23 -10.51
C ARG A 3 -10.42 3.75 -10.37
N PHE A 4 -11.39 2.85 -10.35
CA PHE A 4 -11.17 1.39 -10.40
C PHE A 4 -10.51 0.98 -11.72
N LEU A 5 -10.92 1.60 -12.84
CA LEU A 5 -10.24 1.46 -14.12
C LEU A 5 -8.78 1.93 -14.05
N ALA A 6 -8.49 3.04 -13.37
CA ALA A 6 -7.13 3.56 -13.24
C ALA A 6 -6.20 2.56 -12.50
N PHE A 7 -6.68 1.97 -11.40
CA PHE A 7 -5.93 0.92 -10.68
C PHE A 7 -5.69 -0.32 -11.53
N ILE A 8 -6.71 -0.79 -12.27
CA ILE A 8 -6.55 -1.89 -13.22
C ILE A 8 -5.57 -1.51 -14.33
N THR A 9 -5.61 -0.30 -14.85
CA THR A 9 -4.68 0.12 -15.90
C THR A 9 -3.25 0.21 -15.41
N ILE A 10 -2.99 0.67 -14.18
CA ILE A 10 -1.64 0.72 -13.60
C ILE A 10 -1.14 -0.71 -13.32
N ALA A 11 -1.99 -1.59 -12.80
CA ALA A 11 -1.66 -3.01 -12.63
C ALA A 11 -1.41 -3.71 -13.97
N MET A 12 -2.18 -3.39 -15.01
CA MET A 12 -2.03 -3.91 -16.37
C MET A 12 -0.79 -3.34 -17.07
N LEU A 13 -0.46 -2.06 -16.89
CA LEU A 13 0.77 -1.43 -17.38
C LEU A 13 2.01 -2.08 -16.75
N ALA A 14 1.95 -2.37 -15.45
CA ALA A 14 2.98 -3.13 -14.77
C ALA A 14 3.05 -4.58 -15.29
N LEU A 15 1.93 -5.22 -15.64
CA LEU A 15 1.91 -6.54 -16.27
C LEU A 15 2.49 -6.54 -17.69
N THR A 16 2.14 -5.55 -18.53
CA THR A 16 2.58 -5.46 -19.93
C THR A 16 4.06 -5.11 -20.06
N ALA A 17 4.59 -4.25 -19.17
CA ALA A 17 6.02 -3.95 -19.12
C ALA A 17 6.87 -5.20 -18.80
N ASN A 18 6.29 -6.20 -18.14
CA ASN A 18 6.96 -7.44 -17.76
C ASN A 18 6.82 -8.56 -18.79
N ALA A 19 5.82 -8.51 -19.68
CA ALA A 19 5.65 -9.49 -20.77
C ALA A 19 6.71 -9.35 -21.89
N GLN A 20 7.48 -8.25 -21.90
CA GLN A 20 8.52 -7.96 -22.90
C GLN A 20 9.94 -8.44 -22.52
N GLN A 21 10.16 -9.03 -21.34
CA GLN A 21 11.48 -9.53 -20.95
C GLN A 21 11.72 -10.94 -21.52
N SER A 22 12.48 -11.00 -22.61
CA SER A 22 12.94 -12.25 -23.26
C SER A 22 13.86 -13.05 -22.32
N PRO A 23 13.70 -14.39 -22.21
CA PRO A 23 14.48 -15.20 -21.28
C PRO A 23 15.94 -15.22 -21.73
N THR A 24 16.85 -14.86 -20.82
CA THR A 24 18.30 -14.93 -21.02
C THR A 24 18.89 -15.83 -19.93
N ASN A 25 20.04 -16.45 -20.22
CA ASN A 25 20.74 -17.45 -19.39
C ASN A 25 20.97 -17.09 -17.89
N THR A 26 20.63 -15.88 -17.47
CA THR A 26 20.59 -15.40 -16.08
C THR A 26 19.44 -16.00 -15.24
N ASP A 27 18.44 -16.62 -15.88
CA ASP A 27 17.24 -17.15 -15.20
C ASP A 27 17.53 -18.37 -14.30
N ALA A 28 18.57 -19.14 -14.59
CA ALA A 28 19.02 -20.26 -13.73
C ALA A 28 19.58 -19.77 -12.39
N VAL A 29 20.26 -18.61 -12.35
CA VAL A 29 20.76 -17.97 -11.12
C VAL A 29 19.64 -17.26 -10.36
N ARG A 30 18.64 -16.72 -11.06
CA ARG A 30 17.43 -16.08 -10.48
C ARG A 30 16.52 -17.05 -9.71
N SER A 31 16.55 -18.34 -10.05
CA SER A 31 15.74 -19.39 -9.40
C SER A 31 15.96 -19.51 -7.88
N LYS A 32 17.08 -19.03 -7.35
CA LYS A 32 17.38 -19.03 -5.89
C LYS A 32 16.84 -17.82 -5.12
N LEU A 33 16.34 -16.77 -5.79
CA LEU A 33 15.74 -15.57 -5.18
C LEU A 33 14.25 -15.50 -5.54
N THR A 34 13.51 -16.56 -5.24
CA THR A 34 12.06 -16.57 -5.40
C THR A 34 11.44 -15.85 -4.20
N MET A 35 10.73 -14.74 -4.46
CA MET A 35 9.92 -14.05 -3.44
C MET A 35 8.54 -14.73 -3.25
N ARG A 36 8.33 -15.88 -3.91
CA ARG A 36 7.06 -16.61 -3.89
C ARG A 36 6.78 -17.18 -2.51
N GLY A 37 5.55 -17.03 -2.05
CA GLY A 37 5.10 -17.61 -0.79
C GLY A 37 4.18 -16.69 -0.01
N TYR A 38 3.86 -17.12 1.20
CA TYR A 38 3.15 -16.28 2.15
C TYR A 38 4.01 -15.08 2.54
N LYS A 39 3.39 -13.91 2.60
CA LYS A 39 4.02 -12.66 3.01
C LYS A 39 3.17 -11.93 4.02
N ALA A 40 3.81 -11.48 5.10
CA ALA A 40 3.22 -10.61 6.10
C ALA A 40 3.95 -9.27 6.12
N PHE A 41 3.19 -8.18 6.07
CA PHE A 41 3.71 -6.82 6.13
C PHE A 41 3.21 -6.14 7.39
N TYR A 42 4.12 -5.48 8.10
CA TYR A 42 3.82 -4.63 9.25
C TYR A 42 4.31 -3.23 8.93
N ASP A 43 3.37 -2.31 8.72
CA ASP A 43 3.68 -0.96 8.25
C ASP A 43 3.25 0.09 9.27
N VAL A 44 4.07 1.13 9.40
CA VAL A 44 3.75 2.37 10.09
C VAL A 44 3.74 3.48 9.05
N ASN A 45 2.73 4.34 9.09
CA ASN A 45 2.66 5.51 8.22
C ASN A 45 2.43 6.79 9.02
N TYR A 46 2.93 7.90 8.46
CA TYR A 46 2.59 9.23 8.92
C TYR A 46 2.08 10.02 7.73
N LEU A 47 0.83 10.49 7.83
CA LEU A 47 0.11 11.15 6.76
C LEU A 47 -0.14 12.60 7.13
N PHE A 48 0.16 13.48 6.19
CA PHE A 48 -0.14 14.90 6.19
C PHE A 48 -1.41 15.14 5.37
N THR A 49 -2.40 15.80 5.97
CA THR A 49 -3.60 16.20 5.24
C THR A 49 -3.25 17.37 4.31
N ILE A 50 -3.56 17.26 3.02
CA ILE A 50 -3.34 18.35 2.04
C ILE A 50 -4.65 19.03 1.66
N TYR A 51 -5.74 18.26 1.55
CA TYR A 51 -7.07 18.79 1.26
C TYR A 51 -8.02 18.35 2.37
N PRO A 52 -8.23 19.22 3.38
CA PRO A 52 -9.24 19.01 4.39
C PRO A 52 -10.62 19.35 3.82
N SER A 53 -11.60 18.46 4.00
CA SER A 53 -13.01 18.78 3.70
C SER A 53 -13.71 19.48 4.86
N ASP A 54 -13.10 19.49 6.05
CA ASP A 54 -13.67 20.09 7.27
C ASP A 54 -12.56 20.68 8.16
N THR A 55 -12.89 21.63 9.03
CA THR A 55 -11.97 22.29 9.97
C THR A 55 -11.33 21.32 10.96
N ASP A 56 -11.89 20.12 11.06
CA ASP A 56 -11.54 19.07 12.00
C ASP A 56 -10.56 18.03 11.42
N THR A 57 -9.83 18.38 10.37
CA THR A 57 -8.94 17.46 9.66
C THR A 57 -7.47 17.72 10.04
N GLY A 58 -6.74 16.68 10.43
CA GLY A 58 -5.34 16.81 10.86
C GLY A 58 -4.44 15.68 10.38
N ASN A 59 -3.16 15.75 10.73
CA ASN A 59 -2.20 14.70 10.38
C ASN A 59 -2.56 13.39 11.08
N SER A 60 -2.16 12.26 10.50
CA SER A 60 -2.41 10.95 11.12
C SER A 60 -1.15 10.13 11.27
N LEU A 61 -1.03 9.46 12.40
CA LEU A 61 -0.10 8.34 12.56
C LEU A 61 -0.90 7.04 12.47
N GLY A 62 -0.44 6.10 11.66
CA GLY A 62 -1.10 4.83 11.47
C GLY A 62 -0.17 3.63 11.56
N PHE A 63 -0.78 2.51 11.92
CA PHE A 63 -0.17 1.19 11.93
C PHE A 63 -1.06 0.25 11.14
N SER A 64 -0.48 -0.65 10.35
CA SER A 64 -1.24 -1.64 9.60
C SER A 64 -0.50 -2.94 9.47
N THR A 65 -1.27 -4.03 9.40
CA THR A 65 -0.76 -5.35 9.07
C THR A 65 -1.49 -5.88 7.86
N SER A 66 -0.77 -6.49 6.92
CA SER A 66 -1.37 -7.17 5.79
C SER A 66 -0.75 -8.55 5.60
N HIS A 67 -1.59 -9.50 5.22
CA HIS A 67 -1.24 -10.89 5.06
C HIS A 67 -1.76 -11.36 3.71
N GLY A 68 -0.93 -12.12 3.01
CA GLY A 68 -1.29 -12.55 1.67
C GLY A 68 -0.28 -13.47 1.06
N PHE A 69 -0.39 -13.62 -0.26
CA PHE A 69 0.45 -14.53 -1.02
C PHE A 69 1.09 -13.79 -2.19
N GLN A 70 2.39 -13.98 -2.33
CA GLN A 70 3.16 -13.53 -3.47
C GLN A 70 3.23 -14.67 -4.48
N PHE A 71 2.51 -14.54 -5.61
CA PHE A 71 2.39 -15.60 -6.62
C PHE A 71 3.63 -15.70 -7.51
N ASN A 72 4.28 -14.57 -7.76
CA ASN A 72 5.50 -14.50 -8.56
C ASN A 72 6.44 -13.43 -7.97
N ASN A 73 7.65 -13.28 -8.52
CA ASN A 73 8.62 -12.32 -7.99
C ASN A 73 8.19 -10.85 -8.10
N HIS A 74 7.08 -10.56 -8.75
CA HIS A 74 6.60 -9.20 -9.00
C HIS A 74 5.29 -8.94 -8.27
N LEU A 75 4.32 -9.84 -8.33
CA LEU A 75 2.94 -9.62 -7.90
C LEU A 75 2.65 -10.29 -6.56
N TYR A 76 2.19 -9.47 -5.62
CA TYR A 76 1.61 -9.86 -4.34
C TYR A 76 0.15 -9.43 -4.27
N PHE A 77 -0.67 -10.29 -3.69
CA PHE A 77 -2.06 -10.01 -3.34
C PHE A 77 -2.33 -10.44 -1.91
N GLY A 78 -3.01 -9.59 -1.15
CA GLY A 78 -3.35 -9.86 0.23
C GLY A 78 -4.49 -9.02 0.73
N GLY A 79 -4.75 -9.14 2.02
CA GLY A 79 -5.70 -8.32 2.75
C GLY A 79 -5.11 -7.92 4.09
N GLY A 80 -5.55 -6.79 4.62
CA GLY A 80 -5.02 -6.24 5.84
C GLY A 80 -6.02 -5.40 6.61
N ILE A 81 -5.61 -5.07 7.82
CA ILE A 81 -6.28 -4.14 8.72
C ILE A 81 -5.28 -3.09 9.15
N GLY A 82 -5.74 -1.85 9.26
CA GLY A 82 -4.98 -0.73 9.78
C GLY A 82 -5.68 -0.03 10.93
N PHE A 83 -4.94 0.86 11.56
CA PHE A 83 -5.38 1.76 12.60
C PHE A 83 -4.73 3.11 12.30
N ASN A 84 -5.53 4.11 11.95
CA ASN A 84 -5.06 5.48 11.73
C ASN A 84 -5.61 6.36 12.86
N SER A 85 -4.72 7.06 13.55
CA SER A 85 -5.07 8.04 14.58
C SER A 85 -4.84 9.44 14.02
N PHE A 86 -5.93 10.15 13.76
CA PHE A 86 -5.90 11.54 13.29
C PHE A 86 -5.84 12.49 14.48
N PHE A 87 -4.87 13.40 14.46
CA PHE A 87 -4.69 14.44 15.47
C PHE A 87 -5.43 15.69 15.01
N CYS A 88 -6.65 15.90 15.51
CA CYS A 88 -7.46 17.09 15.26
C CYS A 88 -7.36 18.02 16.48
N ASP A 89 -7.52 19.33 16.32
CA ASP A 89 -7.36 20.34 17.37
C ASP A 89 -8.17 20.00 18.65
N GLY A 90 -7.50 19.33 19.61
CA GLY A 90 -8.07 18.90 20.89
C GLY A 90 -8.75 17.52 20.93
N THR A 91 -8.89 16.81 19.80
CA THR A 91 -9.52 15.47 19.76
C THR A 91 -8.78 14.48 18.86
N THR A 92 -8.52 13.28 19.37
CA THR A 92 -7.99 12.17 18.55
C THR A 92 -9.13 11.36 17.94
N ARG A 93 -9.12 11.17 16.62
CA ARG A 93 -10.08 10.29 15.93
C ARG A 93 -9.39 9.01 15.46
N LEU A 94 -9.99 7.86 15.77
CA LEU A 94 -9.50 6.56 15.33
C LEU A 94 -10.33 6.06 14.13
N VAL A 95 -9.62 5.62 13.10
CA VAL A 95 -10.18 4.94 11.92
C VAL A 95 -9.48 3.61 11.75
N VAL A 96 -10.26 2.56 11.51
CA VAL A 96 -9.80 1.19 11.31
C VAL A 96 -10.11 0.77 9.87
N PRO A 97 -9.21 0.99 8.90
CA PRO A 97 -9.39 0.51 7.54
C PRO A 97 -9.18 -1.00 7.44
N ILE A 98 -10.14 -1.70 6.83
CA ILE A 98 -10.00 -3.06 6.33
C ILE A 98 -9.83 -2.96 4.81
N PHE A 99 -8.75 -3.51 4.27
CA PHE A 99 -8.38 -3.29 2.87
C PHE A 99 -7.86 -4.56 2.19
N GLY A 100 -8.08 -4.65 0.88
CA GLY A 100 -7.30 -5.50 -0.02
C GLY A 100 -6.02 -4.79 -0.43
N GLU A 101 -4.93 -5.54 -0.59
CA GLU A 101 -3.62 -5.04 -0.99
C GLU A 101 -3.14 -5.73 -2.27
N LEU A 102 -2.74 -4.91 -3.25
CA LEU A 102 -2.11 -5.32 -4.50
C LEU A 102 -0.74 -4.64 -4.58
N ARG A 103 0.33 -5.43 -4.65
CA ARG A 103 1.69 -4.92 -4.74
C ARG A 103 2.42 -5.49 -5.94
N CYS A 104 3.06 -4.60 -6.70
CA CYS A 104 3.91 -4.93 -7.83
C CYS A 104 5.34 -4.48 -7.54
N ASN A 105 6.26 -5.44 -7.48
CA ASN A 105 7.70 -5.24 -7.41
C ASN A 105 8.26 -5.22 -8.85
N PHE A 106 9.07 -4.24 -9.22
CA PHE A 106 9.54 -4.09 -10.59
C PHE A 106 10.87 -4.82 -10.88
N LEU A 107 11.69 -5.02 -9.84
CA LEU A 107 13.00 -5.65 -9.96
C LEU A 107 13.06 -6.90 -9.08
N ASN A 108 13.98 -7.81 -9.42
CA ASN A 108 14.34 -8.94 -8.58
C ASN A 108 15.77 -8.77 -8.05
N ARG A 109 15.99 -7.72 -7.25
CA ARG A 109 17.29 -7.39 -6.66
C ARG A 109 17.16 -7.11 -5.15
N ARG A 110 18.28 -6.99 -4.46
CA ARG A 110 18.30 -6.65 -3.02
C ARG A 110 17.54 -5.35 -2.74
N THR A 111 17.71 -4.34 -3.59
CA THR A 111 16.88 -3.13 -3.61
C THR A 111 15.90 -3.22 -4.76
N THR A 112 14.61 -3.22 -4.45
CA THR A 112 13.54 -3.43 -5.41
C THR A 112 12.50 -2.32 -5.27
N PRO A 113 12.32 -1.45 -6.27
CA PRO A 113 11.22 -0.50 -6.26
C PRO A 113 9.89 -1.26 -6.40
N PHE A 114 8.87 -0.76 -5.74
CA PHE A 114 7.52 -1.32 -5.77
C PHE A 114 6.46 -0.23 -5.85
N VAL A 115 5.32 -0.60 -6.41
CA VAL A 115 4.06 0.13 -6.29
C VAL A 115 3.08 -0.76 -5.52
N CYS A 116 2.37 -0.17 -4.56
CA CYS A 116 1.35 -0.87 -3.78
C CYS A 116 0.06 -0.06 -3.80
N GLY A 117 -1.05 -0.70 -4.16
CA GLY A 117 -2.39 -0.16 -4.05
C GLY A 117 -3.14 -0.88 -2.93
N ARG A 118 -3.80 -0.12 -2.05
CA ARG A 118 -4.76 -0.61 -1.06
C ARG A 118 -6.12 -0.03 -1.37
N TYR A 119 -7.14 -0.87 -1.29
CA TYR A 119 -8.53 -0.49 -1.50
C TYR A 119 -9.40 -1.18 -0.46
N GLY A 120 -10.25 -0.44 0.23
CA GLY A 120 -10.95 -0.96 1.39
C GLY A 120 -12.04 -0.07 1.93
N TYR A 121 -12.45 -0.38 3.16
CA TYR A 121 -13.46 0.34 3.90
C TYR A 121 -12.93 0.69 5.31
N GLY A 122 -12.99 1.97 5.66
CA GLY A 122 -12.69 2.50 6.99
C GLY A 122 -13.88 2.36 7.93
N PHE A 123 -13.68 1.75 9.09
CA PHE A 123 -14.64 1.73 10.18
C PHE A 123 -14.19 2.70 11.29
N GLY A 124 -15.12 3.42 11.92
CA GLY A 124 -14.80 4.35 13.00
C GLY A 124 -15.72 5.57 12.97
N LYS A 125 -15.22 6.69 13.52
CA LYS A 125 -15.95 7.97 13.44
C LYS A 125 -16.10 8.49 12.01
N ILE A 126 -15.11 8.18 11.16
CA ILE A 126 -15.14 8.42 9.71
C ILE A 126 -15.33 7.05 9.07
N HIS A 127 -16.45 6.85 8.35
CA HIS A 127 -16.80 5.56 7.78
C HIS A 127 -17.00 5.65 6.26
N GLY A 128 -16.26 4.85 5.51
CA GLY A 128 -16.38 4.90 4.05
C GLY A 128 -15.20 4.31 3.31
N SER A 129 -15.03 4.65 2.03
CA SER A 129 -13.98 4.04 1.21
C SER A 129 -12.60 4.52 1.63
N TYR A 130 -11.66 3.59 1.71
CA TYR A 130 -10.24 3.83 1.97
C TYR A 130 -9.43 3.39 0.75
N ASP A 131 -8.82 4.36 0.08
CA ASP A 131 -7.95 4.14 -1.08
C ASP A 131 -6.55 4.64 -0.75
N SER A 132 -5.52 3.84 -1.00
CA SER A 132 -4.14 4.25 -0.76
C SER A 132 -3.23 3.73 -1.86
N LEU A 133 -2.32 4.57 -2.33
CA LEU A 133 -1.30 4.26 -3.31
C LEU A 133 0.06 4.58 -2.71
N VAL A 134 0.98 3.63 -2.77
CA VAL A 134 2.35 3.77 -2.28
C VAL A 134 3.33 3.52 -3.41
N LEU A 135 4.30 4.42 -3.53
CA LEU A 135 5.48 4.24 -4.35
C LEU A 135 6.69 4.19 -3.43
N GLY A 136 7.43 3.08 -3.47
CA GLY A 136 8.48 2.84 -2.49
C GLY A 136 9.61 1.95 -2.97
N MET A 137 10.56 1.75 -2.06
CA MET A 137 11.69 0.86 -2.21
C MET A 137 11.66 -0.21 -1.14
N ARG A 138 11.91 -1.45 -1.55
CA ARG A 138 12.13 -2.62 -0.70
C ARG A 138 13.62 -2.91 -0.62
N LEU A 139 14.11 -3.19 0.57
CA LEU A 139 15.46 -3.64 0.86
C LEU A 139 15.42 -5.05 1.47
N ALA A 140 15.85 -6.04 0.72
CA ALA A 140 16.01 -7.41 1.19
C ALA A 140 17.11 -7.52 2.25
N LEU A 141 16.75 -8.10 3.39
CA LEU A 141 17.61 -8.44 4.52
C LEU A 141 17.95 -9.94 4.49
N LYS A 142 18.82 -10.37 5.40
CA LYS A 142 19.13 -11.80 5.58
C LYS A 142 17.89 -12.51 6.18
N ASN A 143 17.79 -13.83 5.97
CA ASN A 143 16.71 -14.69 6.48
C ASN A 143 15.31 -14.38 5.91
N ASN A 144 15.22 -13.98 4.63
CA ASN A 144 13.95 -13.75 3.92
C ASN A 144 13.10 -12.56 4.42
N HIS A 145 13.63 -11.75 5.34
CA HIS A 145 13.00 -10.51 5.76
C HIS A 145 13.31 -9.37 4.78
N SER A 146 12.51 -8.32 4.81
CA SER A 146 12.84 -7.08 4.12
C SER A 146 12.25 -5.85 4.79
N LEU A 147 12.93 -4.72 4.61
CA LEU A 147 12.43 -3.41 5.00
C LEU A 147 11.85 -2.71 3.77
N THR A 148 10.80 -1.93 3.95
CA THR A 148 10.19 -1.11 2.90
C THR A 148 10.06 0.33 3.37
N ALA A 149 10.26 1.25 2.44
CA ALA A 149 10.07 2.68 2.68
C ALA A 149 9.47 3.31 1.43
N GLY A 150 8.50 4.20 1.57
CA GLY A 150 7.85 4.81 0.42
C GLY A 150 7.03 6.04 0.76
N VAL A 151 6.59 6.72 -0.30
CA VAL A 151 5.63 7.82 -0.22
C VAL A 151 4.25 7.24 -0.44
N GLU A 152 3.32 7.64 0.41
CA GLU A 152 1.92 7.23 0.41
C GLU A 152 1.04 8.41 -0.03
N TYR A 153 0.11 8.13 -0.93
CA TYR A 153 -1.02 9.00 -1.24
C TYR A 153 -2.29 8.26 -0.82
N SER A 154 -3.08 8.84 0.07
CA SER A 154 -4.25 8.20 0.67
C SER A 154 -5.47 9.10 0.55
N VAL A 155 -6.59 8.52 0.14
CA VAL A 155 -7.88 9.18 -0.01
C VAL A 155 -8.90 8.43 0.83
N GLN A 156 -9.61 9.16 1.68
CA GLN A 156 -10.74 8.64 2.44
C GLN A 156 -11.99 9.42 2.08
N LEU A 157 -13.05 8.69 1.69
CA LEU A 157 -14.36 9.27 1.36
C LEU A 157 -15.39 8.68 2.30
N ASP A 158 -16.23 9.51 2.89
CA ASP A 158 -17.40 9.02 3.61
C ASP A 158 -18.52 8.65 2.61
N ILE A 159 -19.21 7.55 2.85
CA ILE A 159 -20.29 7.04 1.97
C ILE A 159 -21.67 7.45 2.50
N GLY A 160 -21.78 7.82 3.78
CA GLY A 160 -23.02 8.30 4.40
C GLY A 160 -23.29 9.78 4.13
N ASP A 161 -22.24 10.61 4.20
CA ASP A 161 -22.27 12.04 3.89
C ASP A 161 -21.38 12.34 2.68
N ASN A 162 -21.98 12.75 1.55
CA ASN A 162 -21.27 13.01 0.29
C ASN A 162 -20.27 14.18 0.33
N ASP A 163 -20.15 14.87 1.48
CA ASP A 163 -19.35 16.08 1.63
C ASP A 163 -18.00 15.85 2.33
N TYR A 164 -17.75 14.64 2.89
CA TYR A 164 -16.47 14.34 3.53
C TYR A 164 -15.50 13.60 2.60
N SER A 165 -14.46 14.30 2.16
CA SER A 165 -13.38 13.78 1.33
C SER A 165 -12.04 14.29 1.84
N GLN A 166 -11.24 13.40 2.43
CA GLN A 166 -9.91 13.73 2.92
C GLN A 166 -8.84 13.17 1.99
N THR A 167 -7.92 14.04 1.56
CA THR A 167 -6.73 13.62 0.80
C THR A 167 -5.47 13.86 1.61
N ASN A 168 -4.64 12.83 1.69
CA ASN A 168 -3.42 12.82 2.45
C ASN A 168 -2.22 12.41 1.59
N ILE A 169 -1.06 12.98 1.90
CA ILE A 169 0.25 12.48 1.45
C ILE A 169 1.10 12.14 2.67
N GLY A 170 1.99 11.17 2.57
CA GLY A 170 2.85 10.86 3.69
C GLY A 170 3.93 9.86 3.38
N PHE A 171 4.52 9.34 4.44
CA PHE A 171 5.55 8.33 4.37
C PHE A 171 5.06 7.05 5.00
N ARG A 172 5.47 5.92 4.42
CA ARG A 172 5.22 4.59 4.96
C ARG A 172 6.54 3.86 5.11
N LEU A 173 6.75 3.31 6.30
CA LEU A 173 7.85 2.41 6.62
C LEU A 173 7.26 1.06 6.98
N GLY A 174 7.86 -0.01 6.46
CA GLY A 174 7.29 -1.34 6.60
C GLY A 174 8.33 -2.41 6.80
N TYR A 175 7.95 -3.45 7.52
CA TYR A 175 8.73 -4.66 7.69
C TYR A 175 7.98 -5.84 7.08
N GLU A 176 8.69 -6.65 6.31
CA GLU A 176 8.15 -7.82 5.64
C GLU A 176 8.82 -9.10 6.13
N PHE A 177 7.98 -10.11 6.35
CA PHE A 177 8.31 -11.50 6.62
C PHE A 177 7.87 -12.37 5.43
#